data_AF-A0A510Y5Q9-F1
#
_entry.id   AF-A0A510Y5Q9-F1
#
_cell.length_a   1.000
_cell.length_b   1.000
_cell.length_c   1.000
_cell.angle_alpha   90.00
_cell.angle_beta   90.00
_cell.angle_gamma   90.00
#
_symmetry.space_group_name_H-M   'P 1'
#
loop_
_entity.id
_entity.type
_entity.pdbx_description
1 polymer ?
#
loop_
_entity_poly.entity_id
_entity_poly.type
_entity_poly.pdbx_seq_one_letter_code
_entity_poly.pdbx_strand_id
1 'polypeptide(L)'
;MKEYRLTRLKFEHSHTPLTFDKGLLTVYDYEPAEVWYVELENPHHIGLFEEMHENCDVRSMIFYTERNSARVGKANITRVLKSDGKVSVSIKGEEALKLVGS
;
A
#
# COMPACT_ATOMS: atom_id res chain seq x y z
N MET A 1 17.26 -0.67 4.71
CA MET A 1 15.85 -0.29 4.91
C MET A 1 15.68 1.17 4.52
N LYS A 2 14.62 1.50 3.79
CA LYS A 2 14.20 2.89 3.48
C LYS A 2 12.72 3.03 3.76
N GLU A 3 12.32 4.19 4.24
CA GLU A 3 10.93 4.52 4.53
C GLU A 3 10.48 5.70 3.66
N TYR A 4 9.26 5.60 3.14
CA TYR A 4 8.66 6.62 2.30
C TYR A 4 7.26 6.92 2.81
N ARG A 5 6.98 8.20 3.06
CA ARG A 5 5.61 8.63 3.33
C ARG A 5 4.79 8.54 2.05
N LEU A 6 3.63 7.90 2.14
CA LEU A 6 2.68 7.81 1.05
C LEU A 6 1.83 9.07 0.98
N THR A 7 1.68 9.59 -0.22
CA THR A 7 0.82 10.75 -0.53
C THR A 7 -0.43 10.33 -1.28
N ARG A 8 -0.40 9.19 -1.98
CA ARG A 8 -1.53 8.62 -2.71
C ARG A 8 -1.33 7.13 -2.94
N LEU A 9 -2.45 6.41 -3.07
CA LEU A 9 -2.52 4.99 -3.41
C LEU A 9 -3.61 4.79 -4.46
N LYS A 10 -3.45 3.84 -5.38
CA LYS A 10 -4.52 3.37 -6.27
C LYS A 10 -4.26 1.94 -6.75
N PHE A 11 -5.28 1.26 -7.26
CA PHE A 11 -5.06 0.05 -8.06
C PHE A 11 -4.47 0.41 -9.42
N GLU A 12 -3.62 -0.45 -9.97
CA GLU A 12 -2.95 -0.21 -11.26
C GLU A 12 -3.93 0.10 -12.40
N HIS A 13 -5.03 -0.64 -12.47
CA HIS A 13 -6.09 -0.48 -13.49
C HIS A 13 -7.24 0.45 -13.06
N SER A 14 -7.07 1.21 -11.97
CA SER A 14 -8.08 2.16 -11.50
C SER A 14 -7.58 3.60 -11.61
N HIS A 15 -8.48 4.50 -12.01
CA HIS A 15 -8.22 5.94 -11.98
C HIS A 15 -8.53 6.56 -10.61
N THR A 16 -9.33 5.87 -9.79
CA THR A 16 -9.78 6.37 -8.48
C THR A 16 -8.70 6.10 -7.42
N PRO A 17 -8.18 7.14 -6.75
CA PRO A 17 -7.28 6.95 -5.62
C PRO A 17 -8.01 6.36 -4.42
N LEU A 18 -7.29 5.56 -3.64
CA LEU A 18 -7.67 5.18 -2.29
C LEU A 18 -7.16 6.28 -1.34
N THR A 19 -8.06 6.79 -0.50
CA THR A 19 -7.78 7.86 0.47
C THR A 19 -7.55 7.30 1.87
N PHE A 20 -6.67 7.96 2.62
CA PHE A 20 -6.21 7.58 3.96
C PHE A 20 -5.64 8.82 4.67
N ASP A 21 -5.58 8.80 6.00
CA ASP A 21 -5.01 9.91 6.79
C ASP A 21 -3.49 9.93 6.73
N LYS A 22 -2.87 8.75 6.94
CA LYS A 22 -1.42 8.56 6.84
C LYS A 22 -1.09 7.23 6.20
N GLY A 23 0.02 7.18 5.47
CA GLY A 23 0.55 5.96 4.91
C GLY A 23 2.07 5.96 4.96
N LEU A 24 2.64 4.80 5.27
CA LEU A 24 4.08 4.58 5.31
C LEU A 24 4.41 3.35 4.47
N LEU A 25 5.32 3.50 3.52
CA LEU A 25 5.91 2.42 2.75
C LEU A 25 7.31 2.14 3.27
N THR A 26 7.53 0.93 3.79
CA THR A 26 8.82 0.46 4.26
C THR A 26 9.39 -0.55 3.26
N VAL A 27 10.60 -0.28 2.79
CA VAL A 27 11.29 -1.05 1.77
C VAL A 27 12.56 -1.65 2.36
N TYR A 28 12.67 -2.96 2.29
CA TYR A 28 13.86 -3.72 2.63
C TYR A 28 14.63 -3.98 1.32
N ASP A 29 15.96 -3.96 1.38
CA ASP A 29 16.88 -4.13 0.22
C ASP A 29 16.94 -2.97 -0.80
N TYR A 30 17.75 -3.16 -1.85
CA TYR A 30 17.96 -2.23 -2.96
C TYR A 30 16.94 -2.48 -4.08
N GLU A 31 16.60 -1.44 -4.86
CA GLU A 31 15.61 -1.56 -5.94
C GLU A 31 16.10 -2.48 -7.08
N PRO A 32 15.27 -3.38 -7.62
CA PRO A 32 13.87 -3.62 -7.25
C PRO A 32 13.78 -4.34 -5.89
N ALA A 33 12.98 -3.77 -4.99
CA ALA A 33 12.97 -4.24 -3.62
C ALA A 33 12.06 -5.46 -3.46
N GLU A 34 12.66 -6.61 -3.15
CA GLU A 34 11.95 -7.89 -3.03
C GLU A 34 11.03 -7.95 -1.82
N VAL A 35 11.34 -7.20 -0.76
CA VAL A 35 10.57 -7.18 0.49
C VAL A 35 10.13 -5.76 0.82
N TRP A 36 8.82 -5.55 0.90
CA TRP A 36 8.24 -4.26 1.25
C TRP A 36 6.89 -4.41 1.96
N TYR A 37 6.56 -3.40 2.76
CA TYR A 37 5.36 -3.34 3.58
C TYR A 37 4.75 -1.95 3.51
N VAL A 38 3.42 -1.88 3.62
CA VAL A 38 2.70 -0.61 3.76
C VAL A 38 1.79 -0.66 4.97
N GLU A 39 1.83 0.40 5.77
CA GLU A 39 0.88 0.64 6.85
C GLU A 39 0.04 1.87 6.51
N LEU A 40 -1.28 1.76 6.60
CA LEU A 40 -2.23 2.84 6.40
C LEU A 40 -2.99 3.13 7.71
N GLU A 41 -3.10 4.40 8.08
CA GLU A 41 -3.96 4.90 9.17
C GLU A 41 -5.24 5.49 8.57
N ASN A 42 -6.39 5.05 9.07
CA ASN A 42 -7.75 5.46 8.70
C ASN A 42 -8.03 5.49 7.19
N PRO A 43 -7.87 4.37 6.47
CA PRO A 43 -8.29 4.31 5.07
C PRO A 43 -9.81 4.45 4.93
N HIS A 44 -10.27 5.33 4.03
CA HIS A 44 -11.70 5.62 3.86
C HIS A 44 -12.48 4.51 3.16
N HIS A 45 -11.80 3.68 2.37
CA HIS A 45 -12.41 2.58 1.61
C HIS A 45 -12.29 1.25 2.37
N ILE A 46 -12.59 1.26 3.68
CA ILE A 46 -12.31 0.12 4.56
C ILE A 46 -12.94 -1.20 4.09
N GLY A 47 -14.19 -1.18 3.62
CA GLY A 47 -14.88 -2.40 3.19
C GLY A 47 -14.18 -3.12 2.02
N LEU A 48 -13.51 -2.37 1.14
CA LEU A 48 -12.70 -2.94 0.06
C LEU A 48 -11.44 -3.62 0.60
N PHE A 49 -10.77 -3.04 1.60
CA PHE A 49 -9.60 -3.67 2.22
C PHE A 49 -9.98 -4.91 3.03
N GLU A 50 -11.15 -4.91 3.67
CA GLU A 50 -11.72 -6.08 4.35
C GLU A 50 -12.02 -7.20 3.37
N GLU A 51 -12.72 -6.89 2.27
CA GLU A 51 -13.02 -7.86 1.20
C GLU A 51 -11.73 -8.46 0.62
N MET A 52 -10.72 -7.65 0.36
CA MET A 52 -9.44 -8.14 -0.14
C MET A 52 -8.73 -9.06 0.86
N HIS A 53 -8.75 -8.72 2.15
CA HIS A 53 -8.17 -9.53 3.21
C HIS A 53 -8.90 -10.86 3.38
N GLU A 54 -10.23 -10.85 3.42
CA GLU A 54 -11.06 -12.06 3.59
C GLU A 54 -10.93 -13.03 2.42
N ASN A 55 -10.77 -12.51 1.19
CA ASN A 55 -10.63 -13.32 -0.01
C ASN A 55 -9.19 -13.67 -0.39
N CYS A 56 -8.19 -13.23 0.40
CA CYS A 56 -6.77 -13.30 0.04
C CYS A 56 -6.49 -12.73 -1.37
N ASP A 57 -7.18 -11.66 -1.74
CA ASP A 57 -7.14 -11.07 -3.08
C ASP A 57 -5.91 -10.18 -3.25
N VAL A 58 -4.94 -10.69 -4.01
CA VAL A 58 -3.68 -9.99 -4.31
C VAL A 58 -3.87 -9.13 -5.56
N ARG A 59 -3.67 -7.82 -5.42
CA ARG A 59 -3.84 -6.85 -6.53
C ARG A 59 -2.60 -6.01 -6.78
N SER A 60 -2.37 -5.66 -8.04
CA SER A 60 -1.36 -4.65 -8.40
C SER A 60 -1.80 -3.26 -7.92
N MET A 61 -0.94 -2.61 -7.15
CA MET A 61 -1.17 -1.27 -6.60
C MET A 61 -0.03 -0.34 -6.98
N ILE A 62 -0.37 0.94 -7.13
CA ILE A 62 0.58 2.02 -7.36
C ILE A 62 0.65 2.91 -6.12
N PHE A 63 1.85 2.99 -5.55
CA PHE A 63 2.20 3.74 -4.35
C PHE A 63 2.90 5.03 -4.75
N TYR A 64 2.31 6.18 -4.41
CA TYR A 64 2.92 7.48 -4.63
C TYR A 64 3.55 7.95 -3.34
N THR A 65 4.81 8.35 -3.43
CA THR A 65 5.62 8.77 -2.28
C THR A 65 5.97 10.26 -2.36
N GLU A 66 6.38 10.85 -1.24
CA GLU A 66 6.97 12.18 -1.23
C GLU A 66 8.16 12.25 -2.22
N ARG A 67 8.32 13.39 -2.91
CA ARG A 67 9.17 13.58 -4.11
C ARG A 67 8.58 13.08 -5.44
N ASN A 68 7.27 12.83 -5.49
CA ASN A 68 6.51 12.46 -6.71
C ASN A 68 6.98 11.16 -7.39
N SER A 69 7.71 10.30 -6.68
CA SER A 69 8.11 9.00 -7.21
C SER A 69 6.96 7.99 -7.02
N ALA A 70 6.61 7.28 -8.08
CA ALA A 70 5.59 6.23 -8.05
C ALA A 70 6.26 4.85 -8.08
N ARG A 71 5.70 3.91 -7.34
CA ARG A 71 6.14 2.51 -7.32
C ARG A 71 4.97 1.59 -7.56
N VAL A 72 5.18 0.48 -8.27
CA VAL A 72 4.16 -0.54 -8.55
C VAL A 72 4.60 -1.89 -7.97
N GLY A 73 3.65 -2.61 -7.40
CA GLY A 73 3.84 -3.99 -6.96
C GLY A 73 2.51 -4.68 -6.61
N LYS A 74 2.52 -6.02 -6.62
CA LYS A 74 1.45 -6.85 -6.10
C LYS A 74 1.36 -6.79 -4.58
N ALA A 75 0.21 -6.33 -4.12
CA ALA A 75 -0.10 -6.08 -2.73
C ALA A 75 -1.08 -7.13 -2.20
N ASN A 76 -0.76 -7.68 -1.04
CA ASN A 76 -1.63 -8.54 -0.25
C ASN A 76 -1.98 -7.83 1.07
N ILE A 77 -3.28 -7.76 1.39
CA ILE A 77 -3.71 -7.19 2.67
C ILE A 77 -3.53 -8.27 3.74
N THR A 78 -2.61 -8.06 4.67
CA THR A 78 -2.27 -9.06 5.70
C THR A 78 -2.99 -8.82 7.01
N ARG A 79 -3.52 -7.62 7.22
CA ARG A 79 -4.22 -7.24 8.45
C ARG A 79 -5.12 -6.04 8.24
N VAL A 80 -6.32 -6.10 8.83
CA VAL A 80 -7.20 -4.95 9.05
C VAL A 80 -7.54 -4.90 10.54
N LEU A 81 -7.22 -3.80 11.21
CA LEU A 81 -7.54 -3.58 12.62
C LEU A 81 -8.51 -2.42 12.79
N LYS A 82 -9.43 -2.59 13.73
CA LYS A 82 -10.34 -1.53 14.19
C LYS A 82 -10.24 -1.47 15.71
N SER A 83 -9.78 -0.35 16.26
CA SER A 83 -9.63 -0.15 17.72
C SER A 83 -9.78 1.33 18.06
N ASP A 84 -10.59 1.62 19.08
CA ASP A 84 -10.77 2.96 19.66
C ASP A 84 -11.02 4.08 18.62
N GLY A 85 -11.89 3.79 17.64
CA GLY A 85 -12.25 4.75 16.57
C GLY A 85 -11.17 4.95 15.51
N LYS A 86 -10.06 4.20 15.58
CA LYS A 86 -9.02 4.17 14.56
C LYS A 86 -9.05 2.87 13.77
N VAL A 87 -8.67 2.98 12.51
CA VAL A 87 -8.51 1.85 11.60
C VAL A 87 -7.08 1.81 11.12
N SER A 88 -6.46 0.63 11.11
CA SER A 88 -5.18 0.43 10.44
C SER A 88 -5.23 -0.73 9.46
N VAL A 89 -4.56 -0.58 8.33
CA VAL A 89 -4.42 -1.63 7.31
C VAL A 89 -2.95 -1.88 7.04
N SER A 90 -2.55 -3.15 7.15
CA SER A 90 -1.21 -3.62 6.84
C SER A 90 -1.22 -4.37 5.51
N ILE A 91 -0.26 -4.03 4.65
CA ILE A 91 -0.11 -4.56 3.31
C ILE A 91 1.31 -5.12 3.18
N LYS A 92 1.44 -6.30 2.58
CA LYS A 92 2.73 -6.92 2.26
C LYS A 92 2.87 -7.06 0.74
N GLY A 93 4.09 -6.87 0.26
CA GLY A 93 4.44 -7.20 -1.12
C GLY A 93 4.53 -8.69 -1.39
N GLU A 94 3.91 -9.13 -2.48
CA GLU A 94 4.02 -10.50 -3.02
C GLU A 94 5.02 -10.58 -4.19
N GLU A 95 5.50 -9.43 -4.68
CA GLU A 95 6.53 -9.34 -5.73
C GLU A 95 7.41 -8.11 -5.52
N ALA A 96 8.53 -8.06 -6.26
CA ALA A 96 9.47 -6.94 -6.15
C ALA A 96 8.83 -5.60 -6.53
N LEU A 97 9.03 -4.60 -5.68
CA LEU A 97 8.55 -3.24 -5.88
C LEU A 97 9.38 -2.53 -6.94
N LYS A 98 8.72 -2.04 -8.00
CA LYS A 98 9.37 -1.39 -9.15
C LYS A 98 9.09 0.10 -9.14
N LEU A 99 10.12 0.92 -9.34
CA LEU A 99 9.96 2.35 -9.59
C LEU A 99 9.34 2.56 -10.98
N VAL A 100 8.32 3.42 -11.06
CA VAL A 100 7.62 3.79 -12.30
C VAL A 100 7.60 5.30 -12.44
N GLY A 101 8.11 5.79 -13.56
CA GLY A 101 8.21 7.23 -13.86
C GLY A 101 9.35 7.90 -13.09
N SER A 102 10.51 7.93 -13.75
CA SER A 102 11.63 8.84 -13.51
C SER A 102 11.59 9.97 -14.52
#